data_AF-A0A1E1WKK7-F1
#
_entry.id   AF-A0A1E1WKK7-F1
#
_cell.length_a   1.000
_cell.length_b   1.000
_cell.length_c   1.000
_cell.angle_alpha   90.00
_cell.angle_beta   90.00
_cell.angle_gamma   90.00
#
_symmetry.space_group_name_H-M   'P 1'
#
loop_
_entity.id
_entity.type
_entity.pdbx_description
1 polymer ?
#
loop_
_entity_poly.entity_id
_entity_poly.type
_entity_poly.pdbx_seq_one_letter_code
_entity_poly.pdbx_strand_id
1 'polypeptide(L)'
;MQIEEKRLRNADLAALEPAARVKQLANYGAMVEVDPNVPPRRYFRSGLEMVRMANVYLAEGSLENAYILYMKFMTLFVEKIRKHPEYGNVPAQVKAVNQAKLKEVMPKAEKLKQKLLEQYAKEHQTYKENAEKRHLEEEERRKQEREDAKLAQRLQADENKRDGTTPHLLRTEEWA
;
A
#
# COMPACT_ATOMS: atom_id res chain seq x y z
N MET A 1 19.25 -0.33 5.09
CA MET A 1 18.08 0.21 5.83
C MET A 1 17.00 0.75 4.89
N GLN A 2 17.23 1.79 4.09
CA GLN A 2 16.17 2.42 3.28
C GLN A 2 15.46 1.50 2.27
N ILE A 3 16.16 0.50 1.71
CA ILE A 3 15.58 -0.47 0.76
C ILE A 3 14.62 -1.44 1.47
N GLU A 4 15.00 -1.93 2.65
CA GLU A 4 14.19 -2.86 3.45
C GLU A 4 12.92 -2.16 3.95
N GLU A 5 13.05 -0.93 4.46
CA GLU A 5 11.91 -0.12 4.88
C GLU A 5 10.97 0.24 3.70
N LYS A 6 11.51 0.41 2.50
CA LYS A 6 10.71 0.65 1.29
C LYS A 6 9.96 -0.62 0.88
N ARG A 7 10.58 -1.78 1.00
CA ARG A 7 9.95 -3.08 0.74
C ARG A 7 8.83 -3.40 1.74
N LEU A 8 9.07 -3.17 3.03
CA LEU A 8 8.07 -3.34 4.09
C LEU A 8 6.88 -2.41 3.88
N ARG A 9 7.12 -1.12 3.63
CA ARG A 9 6.06 -0.16 3.28
C ARG A 9 5.28 -0.58 2.04
N ASN A 10 5.95 -1.11 1.03
CA ASN A 10 5.29 -1.60 -0.18
C ASN A 10 4.43 -2.86 0.10
N ALA A 11 4.86 -3.74 1.00
CA ALA A 11 4.10 -4.92 1.39
C ALA A 11 2.82 -4.53 2.18
N ASP A 12 2.94 -3.57 3.11
CA ASP A 12 1.79 -3.04 3.85
C ASP A 12 0.80 -2.34 2.92
N LEU A 13 1.29 -1.60 1.93
CA LEU A 13 0.44 -0.97 0.92
C LEU A 13 -0.21 -1.99 -0.01
N ALA A 14 0.47 -3.07 -0.38
CA ALA A 14 -0.10 -4.14 -1.21
C ALA A 14 -1.23 -4.90 -0.51
N ALA A 15 -1.27 -4.90 0.83
CA ALA A 15 -2.37 -5.46 1.60
C ALA A 15 -3.66 -4.61 1.53
N LEU A 16 -3.56 -3.32 1.20
CA LEU A 16 -4.72 -2.43 1.10
C LEU A 16 -5.49 -2.65 -0.22
N GLU A 17 -6.80 -2.49 -0.14
CA GLU A 17 -7.66 -2.52 -1.32
C GLU A 17 -7.25 -1.44 -2.35
N PRO A 18 -7.19 -1.75 -3.66
CA PRO A 18 -6.73 -0.83 -4.70
C PRO A 18 -7.42 0.53 -4.68
N ALA A 19 -8.75 0.53 -4.48
CA ALA A 19 -9.54 1.75 -4.42
C ALA A 19 -9.18 2.63 -3.21
N ALA A 20 -8.80 2.02 -2.08
CA ALA A 20 -8.38 2.76 -0.88
C ALA A 20 -7.06 3.49 -1.13
N ARG A 21 -6.09 2.83 -1.79
CA ARG A 21 -4.80 3.45 -2.17
C ARG A 21 -5.00 4.63 -3.11
N VAL A 22 -5.80 4.47 -4.16
CA VAL A 22 -6.10 5.59 -5.09
C VAL A 22 -6.84 6.73 -4.37
N LYS A 23 -7.75 6.42 -3.44
CA LYS A 23 -8.43 7.42 -2.62
C LYS A 23 -7.44 8.19 -1.73
N GLN A 24 -6.43 7.53 -1.15
CA GLN A 24 -5.38 8.21 -0.39
C GLN A 24 -4.61 9.21 -1.27
N LEU A 25 -4.25 8.84 -2.50
CA LEU A 25 -3.60 9.77 -3.44
C LEU A 25 -4.49 10.98 -3.77
N ALA A 26 -5.78 10.76 -4.00
CA ALA A 26 -6.73 11.83 -4.23
C ALA A 26 -6.85 12.77 -3.01
N ASN A 27 -6.82 12.23 -1.79
CA ASN A 27 -6.82 13.00 -0.55
C ASN A 27 -5.55 13.86 -0.44
N TYR A 28 -4.37 13.32 -0.75
CA TYR A 28 -3.13 14.11 -0.78
C TYR A 28 -3.19 15.25 -1.79
N GLY A 29 -3.78 15.01 -2.97
CA GLY A 29 -4.05 16.07 -3.93
C GLY A 29 -5.00 17.14 -3.39
N ALA A 30 -6.00 16.75 -2.59
CA ALA A 30 -6.97 17.66 -2.01
C ALA A 30 -6.43 18.51 -0.84
N MET A 31 -5.29 18.15 -0.25
CA MET A 31 -4.59 18.90 0.81
C MET A 31 -3.87 20.14 0.25
N VAL A 32 -4.63 21.01 -0.41
CA VAL A 32 -4.16 22.30 -0.92
C VAL A 32 -4.97 23.42 -0.31
N GLU A 33 -4.27 24.42 0.18
CA GLU A 33 -4.83 25.60 0.82
C GLU A 33 -4.49 26.85 0.01
N VAL A 34 -5.35 27.84 0.15
CA VAL A 34 -5.21 29.15 -0.50
C VAL A 34 -5.15 30.17 0.61
N ASP A 35 -4.01 30.86 0.70
CA ASP A 35 -3.79 31.93 1.65
C ASP A 35 -4.46 33.21 1.13
N PRO A 36 -5.41 33.81 1.87
CA PRO A 36 -6.07 35.05 1.47
C PRO A 36 -5.12 36.25 1.30
N ASN A 37 -3.93 36.21 1.88
CA ASN A 37 -2.93 37.28 1.78
C ASN A 37 -2.04 37.16 0.53
N VAL A 38 -2.12 36.04 -0.18
CA VAL A 38 -1.30 35.80 -1.37
C VAL A 38 -2.12 36.11 -2.62
N PRO A 39 -1.68 37.04 -3.49
CA PRO A 39 -2.46 37.43 -4.66
C PRO A 39 -2.87 36.24 -5.53
N PRO A 40 -4.15 36.08 -5.90
CA PRO A 40 -4.65 34.90 -6.63
C PRO A 40 -3.89 34.60 -7.91
N ARG A 41 -3.43 35.65 -8.62
CA ARG A 41 -2.62 35.54 -9.83
C ARG A 41 -1.35 34.68 -9.65
N ARG A 42 -0.77 34.63 -8.45
CA ARG A 42 0.38 33.75 -8.16
C ARG A 42 -0.01 32.28 -8.26
N TYR A 43 -1.14 31.90 -7.66
CA TYR A 43 -1.67 30.54 -7.78
C TYR A 43 -1.88 30.14 -9.23
N PHE A 44 -2.51 31.00 -10.05
CA PHE A 44 -2.70 30.72 -11.49
C PHE A 44 -1.40 30.42 -12.24
N ARG A 45 -0.30 31.14 -11.94
CA ARG A 45 1.01 30.86 -12.53
C ARG A 45 1.58 29.53 -12.03
N SER A 46 1.63 29.35 -10.71
CA SER A 46 2.12 28.11 -10.08
C SER A 46 1.30 26.89 -10.49
N GLY A 47 0.02 27.06 -10.79
CA GLY A 47 -0.87 26.02 -11.31
C GLY A 47 -0.42 25.45 -12.65
N LEU A 48 0.02 26.31 -13.56
CA LEU A 48 0.53 25.84 -14.85
C LEU A 48 1.82 25.05 -14.68
N GLU A 49 2.70 25.47 -13.78
CA GLU A 49 3.92 24.72 -13.43
C GLU A 49 3.60 23.39 -12.73
N MET A 50 2.58 23.33 -11.87
CA MET A 50 2.11 22.06 -11.30
C MET A 50 1.70 21.06 -12.39
N VAL A 51 1.00 21.52 -13.43
CA VAL A 51 0.65 20.66 -14.56
C VAL A 51 1.88 20.29 -15.38
N ARG A 52 2.83 21.21 -15.59
CA ARG A 52 4.10 20.90 -16.26
C ARG A 52 4.83 19.77 -15.54
N MET A 53 4.98 19.88 -14.22
CA MET A 53 5.61 18.85 -13.39
C MET A 53 4.83 17.53 -13.37
N ALA A 54 3.49 17.58 -13.37
CA ALA A 54 2.68 16.37 -13.47
C ALA A 54 2.92 15.60 -14.78
N ASN A 55 3.12 16.31 -15.89
CA ASN A 55 3.47 15.68 -17.16
C ASN A 55 4.89 15.08 -17.13
N VAL A 56 5.85 15.71 -16.44
CA VAL A 56 7.20 15.15 -16.25
C VAL A 56 7.13 13.85 -15.47
N TYR A 57 6.45 13.83 -14.31
CA TYR A 57 6.26 12.60 -13.55
C TYR A 57 5.56 11.50 -14.35
N LEU A 58 4.59 11.87 -15.17
CA LEU A 58 3.91 10.91 -16.03
C LEU A 58 4.86 10.31 -17.07
N ALA A 59 5.75 11.11 -17.67
CA ALA A 59 6.75 10.65 -18.63
C ALA A 59 7.83 9.77 -17.98
N GLU A 60 8.19 10.05 -16.73
CA GLU A 60 9.13 9.25 -15.92
C GLU A 60 8.50 7.96 -15.35
N GLY A 61 7.20 7.75 -15.55
CA GLY A 61 6.47 6.59 -15.02
C GLY A 61 6.10 6.71 -13.54
N SER A 62 6.31 7.88 -12.92
CA SER A 62 5.89 8.17 -11.54
C SER A 62 4.38 8.49 -11.50
N LEU A 63 3.56 7.46 -11.71
CA LEU A 63 2.11 7.58 -11.88
C LEU A 63 1.41 8.19 -10.65
N GLU A 64 1.81 7.79 -9.44
CA GLU A 64 1.22 8.29 -8.19
C GLU A 64 1.44 9.80 -8.01
N ASN A 65 2.69 10.26 -8.21
CA ASN A 65 3.05 11.67 -8.09
C ASN A 65 2.37 12.52 -9.17
N ALA A 66 2.31 12.03 -10.41
CA ALA A 66 1.58 12.67 -11.48
C ALA A 66 0.08 12.82 -11.12
N TYR A 67 -0.53 11.77 -10.58
CA TYR A 67 -1.94 11.79 -10.17
C TYR A 67 -2.19 12.78 -9.03
N ILE A 68 -1.34 12.79 -8.00
CA ILE A 68 -1.43 13.76 -6.88
C ILE A 68 -1.38 15.19 -7.41
N LEU A 69 -0.43 15.52 -8.31
CA LEU A 69 -0.32 16.88 -8.86
C LEU A 69 -1.52 17.27 -9.72
N TYR A 70 -2.06 16.36 -10.54
CA TYR A 70 -3.27 16.62 -11.29
C TYR A 70 -4.47 16.86 -10.36
N MET A 71 -4.63 16.04 -9.33
CA MET A 71 -5.68 16.23 -8.32
C MET A 71 -5.51 17.56 -7.59
N LYS A 72 -4.28 17.91 -7.20
CA LYS A 72 -3.94 19.20 -6.55
C LYS A 72 -4.30 20.40 -7.43
N PHE A 73 -3.94 20.37 -8.70
CA PHE A 73 -4.32 21.39 -9.66
C PHE A 73 -5.84 21.50 -9.78
N MET A 74 -6.54 20.38 -9.97
CA MET A 74 -7.99 20.38 -10.10
C MET A 74 -8.69 20.92 -8.86
N THR A 75 -8.36 20.42 -7.66
CA THR A 75 -8.96 20.88 -6.40
C THR A 75 -8.69 22.36 -6.16
N LEU A 76 -7.46 22.82 -6.41
CA LEU A 76 -7.10 24.23 -6.25
C LEU A 76 -7.99 25.14 -7.10
N PHE A 77 -8.18 24.83 -8.38
CA PHE A 77 -8.87 25.74 -9.31
C PHE A 77 -10.38 25.51 -9.45
N VAL A 78 -10.87 24.31 -9.15
CA VAL A 78 -12.31 24.01 -9.16
C VAL A 78 -12.96 24.45 -7.85
N GLU A 79 -12.27 24.31 -6.71
CA GLU A 79 -12.86 24.53 -5.39
C GLU A 79 -12.17 25.66 -4.62
N LYS A 80 -10.87 25.55 -4.33
CA LYS A 80 -10.22 26.35 -3.27
C LYS A 80 -10.05 27.83 -3.64
N ILE A 81 -9.50 28.11 -4.82
CA ILE A 81 -9.17 29.49 -5.24
C ILE A 81 -10.41 30.37 -5.41
N ARG A 82 -11.57 29.77 -5.67
CA ARG A 82 -12.85 30.48 -5.86
C ARG A 82 -13.33 31.13 -4.56
N LYS A 83 -12.84 30.67 -3.41
CA LYS A 83 -13.14 31.21 -2.08
C LYS A 83 -12.23 32.40 -1.69
N HIS A 84 -11.20 32.70 -2.49
CA HIS A 84 -10.29 33.81 -2.21
C HIS A 84 -11.01 35.17 -2.38
N PRO A 85 -10.86 36.14 -1.46
CA PRO A 85 -11.56 37.43 -1.52
C PRO A 85 -11.31 38.19 -2.84
N GLU A 86 -10.07 38.24 -3.29
CA GLU A 86 -9.69 38.88 -4.56
C GLU A 86 -9.89 38.03 -5.84
N TYR A 87 -10.57 36.87 -5.77
CA TYR A 87 -10.76 36.00 -6.95
C TYR A 87 -11.49 36.74 -8.09
N GLY A 88 -12.43 37.62 -7.75
CA GLY A 88 -13.14 38.48 -8.69
C GLY A 88 -12.20 39.34 -9.54
N ASN A 89 -11.11 39.82 -8.95
CA ASN A 89 -10.15 40.75 -9.56
C ASN A 89 -9.19 40.08 -10.56
N VAL A 90 -9.19 38.75 -10.63
CA VAL A 90 -8.35 38.03 -11.60
C VAL A 90 -8.92 38.21 -13.01
N PRO A 91 -8.10 38.64 -14.00
CA PRO A 91 -8.56 38.88 -15.36
C PRO A 91 -9.18 37.65 -16.01
N ALA A 92 -10.19 37.88 -16.84
CA ALA A 92 -10.89 36.82 -17.58
C ALA A 92 -9.94 36.00 -18.46
N GLN A 93 -8.93 36.62 -19.11
CA GLN A 93 -7.97 35.89 -19.94
C GLN A 93 -7.17 34.85 -19.13
N VAL A 94 -6.76 35.21 -17.90
CA VAL A 94 -6.00 34.31 -17.01
C VAL A 94 -6.88 33.14 -16.58
N LYS A 95 -8.14 33.40 -16.23
CA LYS A 95 -9.12 32.35 -15.90
C LYS A 95 -9.37 31.42 -17.08
N ALA A 96 -9.48 31.96 -18.29
CA ALA A 96 -9.73 31.18 -19.51
C ALA A 96 -8.59 30.21 -19.84
N VAL A 97 -7.33 30.65 -19.74
CA VAL A 97 -6.15 29.77 -19.94
C VAL A 97 -6.18 28.60 -18.95
N ASN A 98 -6.44 28.89 -17.67
CA ASN A 98 -6.52 27.85 -16.65
C ASN A 98 -7.71 26.90 -16.87
N GLN A 99 -8.85 27.42 -17.32
CA GLN A 99 -10.01 26.60 -17.65
C GLN A 99 -9.74 25.66 -18.82
N ALA A 100 -9.01 26.11 -19.85
CA ALA A 100 -8.57 25.24 -20.94
C ALA A 100 -7.64 24.14 -20.42
N LYS A 101 -6.72 24.47 -19.52
CA LYS A 101 -5.82 23.49 -18.89
C LYS A 101 -6.58 22.48 -18.02
N LEU A 102 -7.61 22.91 -17.28
CA LEU A 102 -8.50 22.01 -16.53
C LEU A 102 -9.17 20.98 -17.46
N LYS A 103 -9.71 21.43 -18.60
CA LYS A 103 -10.32 20.53 -19.59
C LYS A 103 -9.34 19.51 -20.17
N GLU A 104 -8.06 19.87 -20.29
CA GLU A 104 -7.00 18.96 -20.73
C GLU A 104 -6.60 17.96 -19.62
N VAL A 105 -6.51 18.42 -18.37
CA VAL A 105 -6.05 17.63 -17.22
C VAL A 105 -7.07 16.60 -16.76
N MET A 106 -8.37 16.95 -16.74
CA MET A 106 -9.43 16.04 -16.27
C MET A 106 -9.39 14.65 -16.92
N PRO A 107 -9.38 14.51 -18.26
CA PRO A 107 -9.32 13.19 -18.89
C PRO A 107 -7.97 12.49 -18.68
N LYS A 108 -6.87 13.22 -18.52
CA LYS A 108 -5.55 12.64 -18.17
C LYS A 108 -5.58 12.04 -16.77
N ALA A 109 -6.15 12.75 -15.80
CA ALA A 109 -6.28 12.29 -14.42
C ALA A 109 -7.18 11.04 -14.32
N GLU A 110 -8.29 11.00 -15.06
CA GLU A 110 -9.18 9.83 -15.06
C GLU A 110 -8.51 8.59 -15.67
N LYS A 111 -7.82 8.74 -16.81
CA LYS A 111 -7.03 7.65 -17.41
C LYS A 111 -5.92 7.17 -16.46
N LEU A 112 -5.28 8.09 -15.76
CA LEU A 112 -4.22 7.77 -14.81
C LEU A 112 -4.76 7.04 -13.57
N LYS A 113 -5.94 7.43 -13.08
CA LYS A 113 -6.67 6.75 -12.01
C LYS A 113 -6.96 5.29 -12.39
N GLN A 114 -7.44 5.04 -13.61
CA GLN A 114 -7.69 3.68 -14.12
C GLN A 114 -6.41 2.85 -14.13
N LYS A 115 -5.31 3.39 -14.67
CA LYS A 115 -4.00 2.71 -14.66
C LYS A 115 -3.50 2.36 -13.25
N LEU A 116 -3.66 3.29 -12.29
CA LEU A 116 -3.29 3.05 -10.89
C LEU A 116 -4.15 1.96 -10.26
N LEU A 117 -5.46 1.94 -10.53
CA LEU A 117 -6.34 0.86 -10.06
C LEU A 117 -5.93 -0.50 -10.61
N GLU A 118 -5.64 -0.59 -11.91
CA GLU A 118 -5.17 -1.83 -12.54
C GLU A 118 -3.85 -2.31 -11.94
N GLN A 119 -2.88 -1.41 -11.78
CA GLN A 119 -1.59 -1.71 -11.18
C GLN A 119 -1.76 -2.23 -9.74
N TYR A 120 -2.52 -1.50 -8.91
CA TYR A 120 -2.74 -1.88 -7.53
C TYR A 120 -3.56 -3.17 -7.39
N ALA A 121 -4.51 -3.42 -8.28
CA ALA A 121 -5.27 -4.68 -8.29
C ALA A 121 -4.35 -5.87 -8.53
N LYS A 122 -3.39 -5.75 -9.46
CA LYS A 122 -2.39 -6.79 -9.71
C LYS A 122 -1.48 -7.01 -8.50
N GLU A 123 -0.98 -5.94 -7.89
CA GLU A 123 -0.15 -6.00 -6.69
C GLU A 123 -0.91 -6.66 -5.52
N HIS A 124 -2.17 -6.26 -5.33
CA HIS A 124 -3.02 -6.76 -4.26
C HIS A 124 -3.41 -8.24 -4.45
N GLN A 125 -3.68 -8.66 -5.69
CA GLN A 125 -3.93 -10.06 -6.01
C GLN A 125 -2.70 -10.93 -5.72
N THR A 126 -1.52 -10.47 -6.14
CA THR A 126 -0.25 -11.15 -5.86
C THR A 126 0.00 -11.26 -4.34
N TYR A 127 -0.36 -10.22 -3.59
CA TYR A 127 -0.28 -10.25 -2.13
C TYR A 127 -1.21 -11.32 -1.52
N LYS A 128 -2.47 -11.39 -1.98
CA LYS A 128 -3.45 -12.39 -1.51
C LYS A 128 -2.97 -13.81 -1.79
N GLU A 129 -2.50 -14.10 -3.00
CA GLU A 129 -1.97 -15.42 -3.38
C GLU A 129 -0.76 -15.82 -2.51
N ASN A 130 0.18 -14.90 -2.28
CA ASN A 130 1.33 -15.17 -1.43
C ASN A 130 0.96 -15.31 0.05
N ALA A 131 -0.07 -14.61 0.52
CA ALA A 131 -0.58 -14.77 1.88
C ALA A 131 -1.26 -16.14 2.07
N GLU A 132 -2.06 -16.57 1.10
CA GLU A 132 -2.72 -17.88 1.10
C GLU A 132 -1.71 -19.02 1.06
N LYS A 133 -0.70 -18.94 0.18
CA LYS A 133 0.38 -19.94 0.11
C LYS A 133 1.12 -20.08 1.45
N ARG A 134 1.47 -18.95 2.08
CA ARG A 134 2.12 -18.96 3.40
C ARG A 134 1.23 -19.59 4.47
N HIS A 135 -0.07 -19.29 4.46
CA HIS A 135 -1.02 -19.89 5.38
C HIS A 135 -1.09 -21.41 5.22
N LEU A 136 -1.17 -21.92 3.97
CA LEU A 136 -1.19 -23.36 3.69
C LEU A 136 0.09 -24.06 4.17
N GLU A 137 1.26 -23.49 3.88
CA GLU A 137 2.55 -24.03 4.34
C GLU A 137 2.67 -24.06 5.88
N GLU A 138 2.15 -23.03 6.57
CA GLU A 138 2.10 -23.01 8.03
C GLU A 138 1.14 -24.06 8.60
N GLU A 139 -0.01 -24.27 7.97
CA GLU A 139 -0.96 -25.29 8.38
C GLU A 139 -0.43 -26.72 8.18
N GLU A 140 0.26 -26.97 7.06
CA GLU A 140 0.93 -28.24 6.80
C GLU A 140 2.04 -28.51 7.81
N ARG A 141 2.90 -27.53 8.07
CA ARG A 141 3.97 -27.64 9.08
C ARG A 141 3.39 -27.94 10.47
N ARG A 142 2.33 -27.23 10.86
CA ARG A 142 1.63 -27.47 12.14
C ARG A 142 0.99 -28.86 12.22
N LYS A 143 0.53 -29.41 11.09
CA LYS A 143 0.01 -30.79 11.04
C LYS A 143 1.15 -31.81 11.19
N GLN A 144 2.26 -31.62 10.48
CA GLN A 144 3.45 -32.48 10.59
C GLN A 144 3.99 -32.50 12.01
N GLU A 145 4.19 -31.33 12.63
CA GLU A 145 4.65 -31.23 14.03
C GLU A 145 3.73 -31.97 15.01
N ARG A 146 2.40 -31.92 14.79
CA ARG A 146 1.43 -32.66 15.62
C ARG A 146 1.52 -34.16 15.43
N GLU A 147 1.70 -34.64 14.20
CA GLU A 147 1.85 -36.07 13.92
C GLU A 147 3.18 -36.60 14.46
N ASP A 148 4.27 -35.85 14.31
CA ASP A 148 5.59 -36.19 14.87
C ASP A 148 5.55 -36.24 16.40
N ALA A 149 4.89 -35.27 17.05
CA ALA A 149 4.71 -35.27 18.50
C ALA A 149 3.91 -36.48 18.99
N LYS A 150 2.84 -36.89 18.27
CA LYS A 150 2.08 -38.10 18.58
C LYS A 150 2.92 -39.36 18.41
N LEU A 151 3.74 -39.44 17.37
CA LEU A 151 4.62 -40.58 17.12
C LEU A 151 5.68 -40.71 18.22
N ALA A 152 6.33 -39.60 18.58
CA ALA A 152 7.30 -39.55 19.67
C ALA A 152 6.68 -40.02 21.00
N GLN A 153 5.46 -39.57 21.31
CA GLN A 153 4.74 -39.98 22.52
C GLN A 153 4.44 -41.49 22.54
N ARG A 154 4.07 -42.08 21.38
CA ARG A 154 3.84 -43.54 21.27
C ARG A 154 5.13 -44.33 21.48
N LEU A 155 6.23 -43.91 20.88
CA LEU A 155 7.54 -44.56 21.03
C LEU A 155 8.02 -44.52 22.49
N GLN A 156 7.89 -43.38 23.16
CA GLN A 156 8.21 -43.24 24.58
C GLN A 156 7.34 -44.15 25.47
N ALA A 157 6.05 -44.29 25.15
CA ALA A 157 5.16 -45.18 25.88
C ALA A 157 5.54 -46.66 25.69
N ASP A 158 5.99 -47.06 24.49
CA ASP A 158 6.44 -48.42 24.22
C ASP A 158 7.81 -48.72 24.85
N GLU A 159 8.76 -47.77 24.88
CA GLU A 159 10.01 -47.89 25.64
C GLU A 159 9.76 -48.08 27.13
N ASN A 160 8.94 -47.23 27.75
CA ASN A 160 8.60 -47.34 29.17
C ASN A 160 7.97 -48.71 29.53
N LYS A 161 7.19 -49.32 28.62
CA LYS A 161 6.66 -50.68 28.82
C LYS A 161 7.74 -51.77 28.76
N ARG A 162 8.73 -51.62 27.89
CA ARG A 162 9.84 -52.58 27.75
C ARG A 162 10.77 -52.53 28.97
N ASP A 163 11.09 -51.34 29.47
CA ASP A 163 11.93 -51.18 30.66
C ASP A 163 11.22 -51.60 31.96
N GLY A 164 9.88 -51.51 32.02
CA GLY A 164 9.09 -52.09 33.11
C GLY A 164 9.05 -53.63 33.13
N THR A 165 9.53 -54.29 32.07
CA THR A 165 9.51 -55.76 31.92
C THR A 165 10.90 -56.38 32.03
N THR A 166 11.96 -55.62 32.33
CA THR A 166 13.26 -56.23 32.64
C THR A 166 13.15 -56.93 33.99
N PRO A 167 13.22 -58.28 34.08
CA PRO A 167 13.25 -58.95 35.36
C PRO A 167 14.54 -58.53 36.04
N HIS A 168 14.44 -57.86 37.18
CA HIS A 168 15.60 -57.63 38.03
C HIS A 168 16.13 -59.02 38.40
N LEU A 169 17.26 -59.43 37.81
CA LEU A 169 17.99 -60.59 38.28
C LEU A 169 18.40 -60.25 39.70
N LEU A 170 17.60 -60.72 40.66
CA LEU A 170 17.91 -60.70 42.08
C LEU A 170 19.25 -61.41 42.22
N ARG A 171 20.29 -60.60 42.42
CA ARG A 171 21.59 -61.03 42.89
C ARG A 171 21.36 -61.65 44.26
N THR A 172 21.22 -62.97 44.31
CA THR A 172 21.26 -63.74 45.54
C THR A 172 22.70 -63.74 46.04
N GLU A 173 23.00 -62.76 46.89
CA GLU A 173 24.07 -62.89 47.86
C GLU A 173 23.55 -63.81 48.97
N GLU A 174 24.09 -65.02 49.00
CA GLU A 174 24.23 -65.98 50.11
C GLU A 174 24.72 -67.23 49.37
N TRP A 175 25.85 -67.85 49.72
CA TRP A 175 25.98 -68.80 50.81
C TRP A 175 27.46 -68.89 51.24
N ALA A 176 27.65 -68.90 52.57
CA ALA A 176 28.69 -69.54 53.40
C ALA A 176 30.15 -69.65 52.90
#